data_AF-A0A7V9PP74-F1
#
_entry.id   AF-A0A7V9PP74-F1
#
_cell.length_a   1.000
_cell.length_b   1.000
_cell.length_c   1.000
_cell.angle_alpha   90.00
_cell.angle_beta   90.00
_cell.angle_gamma   90.00
#
_symmetry.space_group_name_H-M   'P 1'
#
loop_
_entity.id
_entity.type
_entity.pdbx_description
1 polymer ?
#
loop_
_entity_poly.entity_id
_entity_poly.type
_entity_poly.pdbx_seq_one_letter_code
_entity_poly.pdbx_strand_id
1 'polypeptide(L)'
;MSTDVGADPTLGYDPQGAWDEAFAGRGEPRPEHAPVLRSLAGRDLAELRGDVDAHLETRGCRFMVPGGSEAFVVDPVPRVLGTDEWARLAAGLEQRVRALEAFVADVYGDRRAIAAGVVPAHVIETAEHLEPGVADHHRP
;
A
#
# COMPACT_ATOMS: atom_id res chain seq x y z
N MET A 1 -35.23 -0.85 22.78
CA MET A 1 -34.59 -0.96 21.44
C MET A 1 -33.48 -1.98 21.58
N SER A 2 -33.68 -3.17 21.03
CA SER A 2 -32.74 -4.29 21.11
C SER A 2 -31.55 -3.98 20.20
N THR A 3 -30.42 -3.58 20.75
CA THR A 3 -29.15 -3.62 20.03
C THR A 3 -28.72 -5.08 19.97
N ASP A 4 -28.79 -5.66 18.79
CA ASP A 4 -28.24 -6.99 18.49
C ASP A 4 -26.71 -6.92 18.57
N VAL A 5 -26.19 -6.93 19.80
CA VAL A 5 -24.77 -7.09 20.10
C VAL A 5 -24.52 -8.60 20.11
N GLY A 6 -24.12 -9.18 18.97
CA GLY A 6 -23.81 -10.62 18.99
C GLY A 6 -23.47 -11.30 17.68
N ALA A 7 -23.90 -10.79 16.52
CA ALA A 7 -23.49 -11.39 15.26
C ALA A 7 -22.13 -10.82 14.82
N ASP A 8 -21.10 -11.67 14.77
CA ASP A 8 -19.85 -11.33 14.10
C ASP A 8 -20.18 -10.98 12.64
N PRO A 9 -19.96 -9.73 12.18
CA PRO A 9 -20.36 -9.27 10.86
C PRO A 9 -19.65 -10.03 9.73
N THR A 10 -18.63 -10.82 10.08
CA THR A 10 -17.87 -11.64 9.15
C THR A 10 -18.40 -13.08 9.02
N LEU A 11 -19.29 -13.51 9.92
CA LEU A 11 -19.98 -14.81 9.84
C LEU A 11 -20.96 -14.81 8.66
N GLY A 12 -20.48 -15.20 7.49
CA GLY A 12 -21.26 -15.33 6.26
C GLY A 12 -20.82 -14.44 5.12
N TYR A 13 -19.75 -13.66 5.29
CA TYR A 13 -19.08 -12.97 4.20
C TYR A 13 -18.66 -13.97 3.11
N ASP A 14 -18.88 -13.60 1.85
CA ASP A 14 -18.56 -14.40 0.68
C ASP A 14 -17.72 -13.56 -0.29
N PRO A 15 -16.48 -13.97 -0.60
CA PRO A 15 -15.62 -13.27 -1.54
C PRO A 15 -16.07 -13.40 -3.02
N GLN A 16 -17.17 -14.13 -3.29
CA GLN A 16 -17.80 -14.25 -4.62
C GLN A 16 -16.83 -14.70 -5.73
N GLY A 17 -15.86 -15.54 -5.38
CA GLY A 17 -14.88 -16.09 -6.31
C GLY A 17 -13.69 -15.17 -6.62
N ALA A 18 -13.61 -13.97 -6.05
CA ALA A 18 -12.41 -13.15 -6.07
C ALA A 18 -11.37 -13.67 -5.06
N TRP A 19 -10.10 -13.32 -5.27
CA TRP A 19 -9.09 -13.52 -4.24
C TRP A 19 -9.34 -12.53 -3.10
N ASP A 20 -9.53 -13.07 -1.90
CA ASP A 20 -9.68 -12.30 -0.67
C ASP A 20 -8.54 -12.64 0.29
N GLU A 21 -7.94 -11.60 0.85
CA GLU A 21 -6.80 -11.70 1.77
C GLU A 21 -7.21 -12.29 3.13
N ALA A 22 -8.43 -12.04 3.60
CA ALA A 22 -8.90 -12.48 4.91
C ALA A 22 -9.68 -13.80 4.86
N PHE A 23 -10.32 -14.13 3.74
CA PHE A 23 -11.17 -15.30 3.58
C PHE A 23 -10.69 -16.21 2.43
N ALA A 24 -10.56 -17.52 2.72
CA ALA A 24 -10.31 -18.55 1.72
C ALA A 24 -11.59 -18.94 0.95
N GLY A 25 -12.74 -18.70 1.57
CA GLY A 25 -14.07 -19.04 1.06
C GLY A 25 -15.14 -18.41 1.94
N ARG A 26 -16.41 -18.69 1.63
CA ARG A 26 -17.55 -18.14 2.37
C ARG A 26 -17.47 -18.48 3.85
N GLY A 27 -17.30 -17.47 4.70
CA GLY A 27 -17.18 -17.65 6.15
C GLY A 27 -15.96 -18.46 6.61
N GLU A 28 -14.94 -18.60 5.76
CA GLU A 28 -13.71 -19.36 6.05
C GLU A 28 -12.50 -18.41 6.15
N PRO A 29 -12.22 -17.86 7.35
CA PRO A 29 -11.02 -17.05 7.58
C PRO A 29 -9.72 -17.78 7.25
N ARG A 30 -8.79 -17.08 6.59
CA ARG A 30 -7.42 -17.58 6.43
C ARG A 30 -6.68 -17.61 7.77
N PRO A 31 -5.77 -18.57 7.99
CA PRO A 31 -5.04 -18.72 9.26
C PRO A 31 -4.35 -17.45 9.74
N GLU A 32 -3.75 -16.68 8.82
CA GLU A 32 -3.04 -15.43 9.07
C GLU A 32 -3.97 -14.31 9.55
N HIS A 33 -5.22 -14.25 9.06
CA HIS A 33 -6.18 -13.21 9.39
C HIS A 33 -7.11 -13.60 10.56
N ALA A 34 -7.21 -14.89 10.89
CA ALA A 34 -8.07 -15.37 11.97
C ALA A 34 -7.81 -14.69 13.34
N PRO A 35 -6.57 -14.38 13.78
CA PRO A 35 -6.34 -13.64 15.03
C PRO A 35 -6.89 -12.22 15.01
N VAL A 36 -6.78 -11.51 13.88
CA VAL A 36 -7.31 -10.16 13.70
C VAL A 36 -8.83 -10.20 13.73
N LEU A 37 -9.45 -11.09 12.97
CA LEU A 37 -10.91 -11.23 12.94
C LEU A 37 -11.47 -11.59 14.33
N ARG A 38 -10.82 -12.50 15.06
CA ARG A 38 -11.20 -12.79 16.46
C ARG A 38 -11.06 -11.61 17.40
N SER A 39 -10.10 -10.71 17.19
CA SER A 39 -9.93 -9.53 18.05
C SER A 39 -10.99 -8.46 17.80
N LEU A 40 -11.56 -8.46 16.58
CA LEU A 40 -12.65 -7.57 16.15
C LEU A 40 -14.04 -8.13 16.46
N ALA A 41 -14.17 -9.44 16.63
CA ALA A 41 -15.45 -10.09 16.93
C ALA A 41 -16.12 -9.47 18.16
N GLY A 42 -17.37 -9.01 17.99
CA GLY A 42 -18.17 -8.38 19.05
C GLY A 42 -17.79 -6.93 19.39
N ARG A 43 -16.85 -6.30 18.67
CA ARG A 43 -16.57 -4.86 18.80
C ARG A 43 -17.52 -4.02 17.95
N ASP A 44 -17.79 -2.81 18.41
CA ASP A 44 -18.37 -1.76 17.57
C ASP A 44 -17.28 -1.19 16.65
N LEU A 45 -17.38 -1.48 15.35
CA LEU A 45 -16.40 -1.04 14.36
C LEU A 45 -16.46 0.47 14.08
N ALA A 46 -17.61 1.11 14.30
CA ALA A 46 -17.75 2.56 14.15
C ALA A 46 -17.07 3.27 15.33
N GLU A 47 -17.23 2.75 16.54
CA GLU A 47 -16.50 3.23 17.73
C GLU A 47 -14.98 3.04 17.55
N LEU A 48 -14.55 1.84 17.15
CA LEU A 48 -13.13 1.56 16.87
C LEU A 48 -12.55 2.52 15.82
N ARG A 49 -13.33 2.83 14.77
CA ARG A 49 -12.91 3.79 13.77
C ARG A 49 -12.76 5.19 14.35
N GLY A 50 -13.72 5.63 15.17
CA GLY A 50 -13.65 6.92 15.88
C GLY A 50 -12.41 7.01 16.79
N ASP A 51 -12.08 5.92 17.49
CA ASP A 51 -10.88 5.84 18.32
C ASP A 51 -9.58 5.97 17.51
N VAL A 52 -9.50 5.31 16.34
CA VAL A 52 -8.34 5.43 15.44
C VAL A 52 -8.21 6.86 14.91
N ASP A 53 -9.31 7.46 14.46
CA ASP A 53 -9.30 8.82 13.92
C ASP A 53 -8.86 9.83 15.00
N ALA A 54 -9.42 9.76 16.21
CA ALA A 54 -9.01 10.59 17.34
C ALA A 54 -7.53 10.38 17.70
N HIS A 55 -7.05 9.14 17.66
CA HIS A 55 -5.64 8.83 17.92
C HIS A 55 -4.71 9.49 16.89
N LEU A 56 -5.05 9.45 15.61
CA LEU A 56 -4.28 10.09 14.55
C LEU A 56 -4.28 11.62 14.66
N GLU A 57 -5.42 12.21 15.02
CA GLU A 57 -5.53 13.64 15.27
C GLU A 57 -4.62 14.09 16.42
N THR A 58 -4.59 13.36 17.55
CA THR A 58 -3.72 13.70 18.69
C THR A 58 -2.23 13.62 18.34
N ARG A 59 -1.86 12.83 17.33
CA ARG A 59 -0.49 12.72 16.81
C ARG A 59 -0.18 13.72 15.70
N GLY A 60 -1.15 14.53 15.28
CA GLY A 60 -0.99 15.49 14.20
C GLY A 60 -0.82 14.83 12.82
N CYS A 61 -1.27 13.59 12.65
CA CYS A 61 -1.17 12.88 11.36
C CYS A 61 -2.13 13.52 10.35
N ARG A 62 -1.59 14.31 9.42
CA ARG A 62 -2.35 15.08 8.43
C ARG A 62 -1.68 15.05 7.06
N PHE A 63 -2.49 15.12 6.01
CA PHE A 63 -2.02 15.38 4.65
C PHE A 63 -1.97 16.88 4.39
N MET A 64 -0.89 17.34 3.75
CA MET A 64 -0.82 18.69 3.23
C MET A 64 -1.46 18.73 1.85
N VAL A 65 -2.45 19.60 1.68
CA VAL A 65 -3.16 19.80 0.42
C VAL A 65 -3.13 21.28 0.05
N PRO A 66 -3.24 21.65 -1.24
CA PRO A 66 -3.39 23.05 -1.61
C PRO A 66 -4.58 23.69 -0.86
N GLY A 67 -4.31 24.74 -0.09
CA GLY A 67 -5.34 25.43 0.70
C GLY A 67 -5.48 24.97 2.16
N GLY A 68 -4.68 24.02 2.64
CA GLY A 68 -4.65 23.68 4.06
C GLY A 68 -4.09 22.29 4.37
N SER A 69 -4.77 21.59 5.28
CA SER A 69 -4.46 20.20 5.59
C SER A 69 -5.74 19.41 5.87
N GLU A 70 -5.69 18.13 5.53
CA GLU A 70 -6.76 17.17 5.75
C GLU A 70 -6.31 16.09 6.74
N ALA A 71 -7.26 15.47 7.44
CA ALA A 71 -6.96 14.39 8.38
C ALA A 71 -6.40 13.17 7.63
N PHE A 72 -5.34 12.56 8.18
CA PHE A 72 -4.88 11.27 7.69
C PHE A 72 -5.86 10.18 8.12
N VAL A 73 -6.35 9.38 7.18
CA VAL A 73 -7.36 8.36 7.41
C VAL A 73 -6.72 6.97 7.35
N VAL A 74 -6.98 6.14 8.36
CA VAL A 74 -6.48 4.75 8.43
C VAL A 74 -7.62 3.78 8.62
N ASP A 75 -7.64 2.71 7.82
CA ASP A 75 -8.49 1.56 8.08
C ASP A 75 -8.06 0.87 9.38
N PRO A 76 -8.94 0.71 10.39
CA PRO A 76 -8.59 0.04 11.64
C PRO A 76 -8.30 -1.45 11.47
N VAL A 77 -8.70 -2.07 10.36
CA VAL A 77 -8.42 -3.48 10.05
C VAL A 77 -7.10 -3.59 9.30
N PRO A 78 -6.05 -4.19 9.89
CA PRO A 78 -4.77 -4.32 9.23
C PRO A 78 -4.82 -5.35 8.10
N ARG A 79 -4.09 -5.08 7.02
CA ARG A 79 -3.74 -6.09 6.03
C ARG A 79 -2.58 -6.94 6.56
N VAL A 80 -2.84 -8.20 6.87
CA VAL A 80 -1.81 -9.11 7.40
C VAL A 80 -1.00 -9.67 6.23
N LEU A 81 0.32 -9.59 6.33
CA LEU A 81 1.26 -10.21 5.41
C LEU A 81 2.06 -11.27 6.16
N GLY A 82 2.12 -12.48 5.62
CA GLY A 82 2.90 -13.57 6.21
C GLY A 82 4.41 -13.28 6.16
N THR A 83 5.18 -13.88 7.05
CA THR A 83 6.65 -13.65 7.09
C THR A 83 7.33 -14.04 5.78
N ASP A 84 6.99 -15.20 5.21
CA ASP A 84 7.58 -15.67 3.95
C ASP A 84 7.11 -14.85 2.75
N GLU A 85 5.85 -14.41 2.77
CA GLU A 85 5.30 -13.49 1.78
C GLU A 85 6.06 -12.16 1.81
N TRP A 86 6.20 -11.57 3.00
CA TRP A 86 6.93 -10.32 3.19
C TRP A 86 8.39 -10.44 2.77
N ALA A 87 9.08 -11.53 3.12
CA ALA A 87 10.48 -11.72 2.74
C ALA A 87 10.66 -11.71 1.22
N ARG A 88 9.76 -12.37 0.48
CA ARG A 88 9.78 -12.37 -1.00
C ARG A 88 9.44 -10.99 -1.57
N LEU A 89 8.40 -10.33 -1.04
CA LEU A 89 7.99 -9.00 -1.47
C LEU A 89 9.11 -7.97 -1.23
N ALA A 90 9.72 -7.97 -0.05
CA ALA A 90 10.80 -7.06 0.32
C ALA A 90 12.02 -7.23 -0.58
N ALA A 91 12.45 -8.47 -0.84
CA ALA A 91 13.56 -8.74 -1.75
C ALA A 91 13.28 -8.26 -3.20
N GLY A 92 12.07 -8.49 -3.70
CA GLY A 92 11.65 -8.01 -5.01
C GLY A 92 11.55 -6.48 -5.08
N LEU A 93 11.04 -5.85 -4.03
CA LEU A 93 10.94 -4.40 -3.93
C LEU A 93 12.33 -3.76 -3.92
N GLU A 94 13.26 -4.27 -3.12
CA GLU A 94 14.64 -3.81 -3.06
C GLU A 94 15.34 -3.94 -4.42
N GLN A 95 15.18 -5.09 -5.09
CA GLN A 95 15.73 -5.30 -6.42
C GLN A 95 15.15 -4.30 -7.44
N ARG A 96 13.85 -4.02 -7.38
CA ARG A 96 13.17 -3.08 -8.28
C ARG A 96 13.59 -1.63 -8.02
N VAL A 97 13.72 -1.21 -6.76
CA VAL A 97 14.19 0.14 -6.40
C VAL A 97 15.60 0.37 -6.96
N ARG A 98 16.53 -0.55 -6.72
CA ARG A 98 17.90 -0.45 -7.27
C ARG A 98 17.92 -0.36 -8.79
N ALA A 99 17.06 -1.13 -9.47
CA ALA A 99 16.95 -1.08 -10.93
C ALA A 99 16.38 0.26 -11.41
N LEU A 100 15.37 0.81 -10.73
CA LEU A 100 14.80 2.12 -11.05
C LEU A 100 15.78 3.26 -10.80
N GLU A 101 16.51 3.25 -9.69
CA GLU A 101 17.57 4.23 -9.40
C GLU A 101 18.66 4.19 -10.47
N ALA A 102 19.16 3.00 -10.81
CA ALA A 102 20.17 2.85 -11.87
C ALA A 102 19.63 3.28 -13.24
N PHE A 103 18.36 3.00 -13.53
CA PHE A 103 17.71 3.42 -14.77
C PHE A 103 17.57 4.94 -14.86
N VAL A 104 17.12 5.60 -13.79
CA VAL A 104 17.03 7.07 -13.73
C VAL A 104 18.41 7.69 -13.93
N ALA A 105 19.43 7.18 -13.23
CA ALA A 105 20.82 7.65 -13.40
C ALA A 105 21.32 7.45 -14.84
N ASP A 106 20.99 6.33 -15.49
CA ASP A 106 21.39 6.05 -16.87
C ASP A 106 20.68 6.98 -17.87
N VAL A 107 19.38 7.23 -17.69
CA VAL A 107 18.59 8.14 -18.54
C VAL A 107 19.13 9.57 -18.54
N TYR A 108 19.54 10.06 -17.37
CA TYR A 108 20.11 11.40 -17.20
C TYR A 108 21.63 11.46 -17.40
N GLY A 109 22.30 10.32 -17.51
CA GLY A 109 23.76 10.20 -17.71
C GLY A 109 24.11 9.60 -19.07
N ASP A 110 24.83 8.48 -19.05
CA ASP A 110 25.46 7.87 -20.22
C ASP A 110 24.49 7.19 -21.21
N ARG A 111 23.22 7.01 -20.83
CA ARG A 111 22.14 6.43 -21.66
C ARG A 111 22.51 5.07 -22.24
N ARG A 112 23.17 4.21 -21.46
CA ARG A 112 23.67 2.90 -21.91
C ARG A 112 22.54 1.95 -22.27
N ALA A 113 21.41 1.98 -21.56
CA ALA A 113 20.24 1.15 -21.86
C ALA A 113 19.62 1.50 -23.24
N ILE A 114 19.71 2.77 -23.64
CA ILE A 114 19.29 3.25 -24.96
C ILE A 114 20.29 2.84 -26.02
N ALA A 115 21.58 3.08 -25.77
CA ALA A 115 22.66 2.67 -26.68
C ALA A 115 22.69 1.16 -26.93
N ALA A 116 22.35 0.35 -25.92
CA ALA A 116 22.21 -1.10 -26.02
C ALA A 116 20.91 -1.57 -26.67
N GLY A 117 19.98 -0.66 -27.00
CA GLY A 117 18.70 -0.98 -27.63
C GLY A 117 17.68 -1.67 -26.71
N VAL A 118 17.94 -1.74 -25.40
CA VAL A 118 17.02 -2.33 -24.41
C VAL A 118 15.82 -1.42 -24.18
N VAL A 119 16.06 -0.11 -24.16
CA VAL A 119 15.02 0.92 -24.03
C VAL A 119 15.04 1.81 -25.26
N PRO A 120 13.95 1.90 -26.04
CA PRO A 120 13.90 2.81 -27.19
C PRO A 120 13.99 4.28 -26.76
N ALA A 121 14.81 5.08 -27.43
CA ALA A 121 15.03 6.50 -27.09
C ALA A 121 13.72 7.30 -27.03
N HIS A 122 12.80 7.06 -27.98
CA HIS A 122 11.53 7.78 -28.05
C HIS A 122 10.66 7.62 -26.80
N VAL A 123 10.75 6.50 -26.07
CA VAL A 123 10.00 6.28 -24.82
C VAL A 123 10.41 7.28 -23.75
N ILE A 124 11.68 7.70 -23.75
CA ILE A 124 12.23 8.66 -22.81
C ILE A 124 11.98 10.09 -23.29
N GLU A 125 12.27 10.36 -24.57
CA GLU A 125 12.21 11.71 -25.13
C GLU A 125 10.79 12.30 -25.17
N THR A 126 9.76 11.46 -25.18
CA THR A 126 8.36 11.89 -25.13
C THR A 126 7.75 11.81 -23.72
N ALA A 127 8.54 11.47 -22.70
CA ALA A 127 8.02 11.35 -21.34
C ALA A 127 7.71 12.75 -20.76
N GLU A 128 6.47 12.95 -20.31
CA GLU A 128 5.98 14.22 -19.75
C GLU A 128 6.81 14.73 -18.56
N HIS A 129 7.38 13.83 -17.78
CA HIS A 129 8.14 14.14 -16.56
C HIS A 129 9.66 13.96 -16.74
N LEU A 130 10.16 13.95 -17.98
CA LEU A 130 11.60 14.05 -18.21
C LEU A 130 12.02 15.50 -17.97
N GLU A 131 12.87 15.72 -16.96
CA GLU A 131 13.31 17.04 -16.54
C GLU A 131 14.75 17.29 -16.98
N PRO A 132 15.00 18.06 -18.06
CA PRO A 132 16.35 18.21 -18.63
C PRO A 132 17.38 18.77 -17.63
N GLY A 133 16.93 19.55 -16.64
CA GLY A 133 17.78 20.15 -15.60
C GLY A 133 18.22 19.19 -14.48
N VAL A 134 17.66 17.97 -14.40
CA VAL A 134 18.03 16.98 -13.38
C VAL A 134 19.40 16.36 -13.68
N ALA A 135 19.82 16.31 -14.95
CA ALA A 135 21.14 15.82 -15.35
C ALA A 135 22.29 16.60 -14.70
N ASP A 136 22.09 17.88 -14.36
CA ASP A 136 23.13 18.73 -13.74
C ASP A 136 23.28 18.49 -12.22
N HIS A 137 22.29 17.86 -11.56
CA HIS A 137 22.30 17.66 -10.10
C HIS A 137 22.76 16.27 -9.65
N HIS A 138 22.86 15.30 -10.56
CA HIS A 138 23.36 13.97 -10.23
C HIS A 138 24.87 13.85 -10.55
N ARG A 139 25.70 14.58 -9.78
CA ARG A 139 27.13 14.25 -9.64
C ARG A 139 27.35 13.53 -8.30
N PRO A 140 28.07 12.39 -8.29
CA PRO A 140 28.45 11.73 -7.04
C PRO A 140 29.37 12.59 -6.17
#